data_AF-A0A2D5SZ75-F1
#
_entry.id   AF-A0A2D5SZ75-F1
#
_cell.length_a   1.000
_cell.length_b   1.000
_cell.length_c   1.000
_cell.angle_alpha   90.00
_cell.angle_beta   90.00
_cell.angle_gamma   90.00
#
_symmetry.space_group_name_H-M   'P 1'
#
loop_
_entity.id
_entity.type
_entity.pdbx_description
1 polymer ?
#
loop_
_entity_poly.entity_id
_entity_poly.type
_entity_poly.pdbx_seq_one_letter_code
_entity_poly.pdbx_strand_id
1 'polypeptide(L)'
;NVKQIAELVNRVREQVPNAKLVYNNSPSFNWTLKFREQVYAEWQAQGKDLSAYPDPSQDIKALMAPELDSSELAAAADVLVQNFQKDGAREAGIFHHLITLPTYHTAALSTDILAEGYFGDLGMLAYVRDVQRQEIRREQASVKHQDLAGSNIGDTHKEYFSGDNALKAGGEANTMNQF
;
A
#
# COMPACT_ATOMS: atom_id res chain seq x y z
N ASN A 1 12.67 -11.43 8.00
CA ASN A 1 12.97 -12.84 8.27
C ASN A 1 11.84 -13.48 9.09
N VAL A 2 10.98 -14.30 8.46
CA VAL A 2 9.86 -14.99 9.13
C VAL A 2 10.33 -15.99 10.19
N LYS A 3 11.45 -16.68 9.94
CA LYS A 3 12.01 -17.68 10.87
C LYS A 3 12.37 -17.07 12.22
N GLN A 4 12.96 -15.88 12.22
CA GLN A 4 13.28 -15.16 13.47
C GLN A 4 12.03 -14.85 14.30
N ILE A 5 10.92 -14.48 13.64
CA ILE A 5 9.64 -14.21 14.32
C ILE A 5 9.08 -15.53 14.88
N ALA A 6 9.13 -16.60 14.10
CA ALA A 6 8.66 -17.93 14.51
C ALA A 6 9.43 -18.45 15.73
N GLU A 7 10.76 -18.30 15.77
CA GLU A 7 11.59 -18.68 16.92
C GLU A 7 11.16 -17.96 18.20
N LEU A 8 10.87 -16.66 18.11
CA LEU A 8 10.37 -15.89 19.24
C LEU A 8 8.97 -16.36 19.68
N VAL A 9 8.05 -16.55 18.74
CA VAL A 9 6.67 -16.96 19.05
C VAL A 9 6.62 -18.38 19.60
N ASN A 10 7.44 -19.30 19.10
CA ASN A 10 7.50 -20.68 19.59
C ASN A 10 7.93 -20.72 21.07
N ARG A 11 8.91 -19.91 21.47
CA ARG A 11 9.29 -19.77 22.88
C ARG A 11 8.18 -19.22 23.77
N VAL A 12 7.37 -18.30 23.25
CA VAL A 12 6.17 -17.82 23.97
C VAL A 12 5.13 -18.94 24.08
N ARG A 13 4.96 -19.75 23.03
CA ARG A 13 3.99 -20.85 22.99
C ARG A 13 4.34 -22.03 23.88
N GLU A 14 5.60 -22.21 24.25
CA GLU A 14 5.98 -23.16 25.31
C GLU A 14 5.27 -22.87 26.64
N GLN A 15 4.99 -21.58 26.92
CA GLN A 15 4.29 -21.14 28.14
C GLN A 15 2.81 -20.89 27.88
N VAL A 16 2.45 -20.38 26.70
CA VAL A 16 1.08 -20.03 26.31
C VAL A 16 0.75 -20.61 24.93
N PRO A 17 0.33 -21.89 24.83
CA PRO A 17 0.24 -22.61 23.55
C PRO A 17 -0.66 -21.96 22.49
N ASN A 18 -1.67 -21.21 22.91
CA ASN A 18 -2.62 -20.52 22.04
C ASN A 18 -2.27 -19.04 21.78
N ALA A 19 -1.06 -18.59 22.13
CA ALA A 19 -0.61 -17.23 21.88
C ALA A 19 -0.72 -16.87 20.39
N LYS A 20 -1.29 -15.70 20.12
CA LYS A 20 -1.46 -15.09 18.80
C LYS A 20 -0.67 -13.78 18.76
N LEU A 21 -0.03 -13.50 17.63
CA LEU A 21 0.78 -12.30 17.46
C LEU A 21 0.08 -11.28 16.55
N VAL A 22 0.14 -10.00 16.92
CA VAL A 22 -0.09 -8.89 16.00
C VAL A 22 1.26 -8.39 15.53
N TYR A 23 1.48 -8.29 14.23
CA TYR A 23 2.77 -7.89 13.65
C TYR A 23 2.64 -6.62 12.80
N ASN A 24 3.50 -5.64 13.11
CA ASN A 24 3.68 -4.44 12.31
C ASN A 24 4.62 -4.70 11.14
N ASN A 25 4.08 -4.74 9.93
CA ASN A 25 4.82 -4.70 8.68
C ASN A 25 5.29 -3.25 8.44
N SER A 26 6.30 -2.84 9.20
CA SER A 26 6.67 -1.42 9.33
C SER A 26 7.06 -0.79 7.99
N PRO A 27 6.52 0.40 7.64
CA PRO A 27 6.95 1.16 6.47
C PRO A 27 8.36 1.75 6.65
N SER A 28 8.90 1.76 7.87
CA SER A 28 10.29 2.21 8.14
C SER A 28 11.33 1.17 7.75
N PHE A 29 10.93 -0.06 7.43
CA PHE A 29 11.84 -1.05 6.87
C PHE A 29 12.02 -0.80 5.38
N ASN A 30 13.27 -0.86 4.91
CA ASN A 30 13.53 -0.98 3.48
C ASN A 30 13.29 -2.44 3.06
N TRP A 31 12.05 -2.74 2.63
CA TRP A 31 11.60 -4.09 2.30
C TRP A 31 12.43 -4.70 1.17
N THR A 32 12.57 -4.00 0.05
CA THR A 32 13.37 -4.46 -1.10
C THR A 32 14.79 -4.83 -0.68
N LEU A 33 15.44 -3.94 0.08
CA LEU A 33 16.80 -4.21 0.55
C LEU A 33 16.85 -5.45 1.44
N LYS A 34 15.96 -5.56 2.43
CA LYS A 34 15.98 -6.69 3.37
C LYS A 34 15.68 -8.02 2.73
N PHE A 35 14.82 -8.06 1.72
CA PHE A 35 14.52 -9.30 1.00
C PHE A 35 15.59 -9.64 -0.03
N ARG A 36 16.19 -8.66 -0.73
CA ARG A 36 17.34 -8.91 -1.61
C ARG A 36 18.57 -9.38 -0.82
N GLU A 37 18.85 -8.79 0.34
CA GLU A 37 19.88 -9.28 1.29
C GLU A 37 19.61 -10.74 1.70
N GLN A 38 18.37 -11.06 2.04
CA GLN A 38 17.98 -12.41 2.46
C GLN A 38 18.21 -13.43 1.33
N VAL A 39 17.73 -13.15 0.12
CA VAL A 39 17.92 -14.05 -1.04
C VAL A 39 19.40 -14.17 -1.40
N TYR A 40 20.15 -13.06 -1.38
CA TYR A 40 21.58 -13.07 -1.66
C TYR A 40 22.31 -14.02 -0.70
N ALA A 41 22.05 -13.89 0.61
CA ALA A 41 22.66 -14.75 1.63
C ALA A 41 22.25 -16.23 1.47
N GLU A 42 20.98 -16.50 1.14
CA GLU A 42 20.49 -17.85 0.89
C GLU A 42 21.18 -18.48 -0.33
N TRP A 43 21.32 -17.74 -1.43
CA TRP A 43 22.02 -18.20 -2.64
C TRP A 43 23.52 -18.37 -2.44
N GLN A 44 24.16 -17.47 -1.67
CA GLN A 44 25.57 -17.58 -1.32
C GLN A 44 25.82 -18.85 -0.52
N ALA A 45 24.97 -19.15 0.47
CA ALA A 45 25.05 -20.38 1.25
C ALA A 45 24.82 -21.65 0.41
N GLN A 46 24.09 -21.54 -0.69
CA GLN A 46 23.87 -22.63 -1.66
C GLN A 46 25.01 -22.75 -2.70
N GLY A 47 26.01 -21.85 -2.67
CA GLY A 47 27.11 -21.85 -3.62
C GLY A 47 26.73 -21.38 -5.02
N LYS A 48 25.63 -20.63 -5.17
CA LYS A 48 25.26 -20.01 -6.46
C LYS A 48 26.30 -18.94 -6.81
N ASP A 49 26.60 -18.79 -8.10
CA ASP A 49 27.43 -17.68 -8.58
C ASP A 49 26.66 -16.36 -8.43
N LEU A 50 27.23 -15.42 -7.69
CA LEU A 50 26.67 -14.10 -7.40
C LEU A 50 27.50 -12.96 -7.98
N SER A 51 28.48 -13.27 -8.85
CA SER A 51 29.35 -12.26 -9.48
C SER A 51 28.59 -11.20 -10.28
N ALA A 52 27.37 -11.52 -10.74
CA ALA A 52 26.47 -10.59 -11.42
C ALA A 52 25.77 -9.58 -10.49
N TYR A 53 25.87 -9.75 -9.17
CA TYR A 53 25.19 -8.92 -8.18
C TYR A 53 26.21 -8.15 -7.32
N PRO A 54 25.90 -6.91 -6.89
CA PRO A 54 26.75 -6.19 -5.94
C PRO A 54 26.95 -7.00 -4.66
N ASP A 55 28.19 -7.04 -4.16
CA ASP A 55 28.51 -7.67 -2.88
C ASP A 55 27.99 -6.78 -1.72
N PRO A 56 26.99 -7.24 -0.95
CA PRO A 56 26.41 -6.46 0.14
C PRO A 56 27.39 -6.22 1.30
N SER A 57 28.53 -6.93 1.37
CA SER A 57 29.59 -6.65 2.34
C SER A 57 30.35 -5.35 2.05
N GLN A 58 30.32 -4.89 0.79
CA GLN A 58 31.00 -3.66 0.35
C GLN A 58 30.06 -2.46 0.39
N ASP A 59 28.89 -2.59 -0.26
CA ASP A 59 27.84 -1.59 -0.21
C ASP A 59 26.47 -2.26 -0.27
N ILE A 60 25.85 -2.37 0.89
CA ILE A 60 24.53 -2.97 1.03
C ILE A 60 23.47 -2.22 0.21
N LYS A 61 23.61 -0.90 0.03
CA LYS A 61 22.64 -0.09 -0.71
C LYS A 61 22.71 -0.34 -2.21
N ALA A 62 23.80 -0.90 -2.72
CA ALA A 62 23.90 -1.27 -4.13
C ALA A 62 22.85 -2.32 -4.55
N LEU A 63 22.35 -3.14 -3.60
CA LEU A 63 21.22 -4.04 -3.86
C LEU A 63 19.89 -3.32 -4.10
N MET A 64 19.78 -2.01 -3.85
CA MET A 64 18.60 -1.19 -4.16
C MET A 64 18.63 -0.59 -5.57
N ALA A 65 19.69 -0.83 -6.33
CA ALA A 65 19.87 -0.21 -7.64
C ALA A 65 18.72 -0.59 -8.60
N PRO A 66 18.17 0.37 -9.35
CA PRO A 66 17.04 0.14 -10.27
C PRO A 66 17.39 -0.84 -11.39
N GLU A 67 18.66 -0.95 -11.75
CA GLU A 67 19.15 -1.91 -12.76
C GLU A 67 18.88 -3.37 -12.33
N LEU A 68 18.71 -3.62 -11.03
CA LEU A 68 18.40 -4.94 -10.50
C LEU A 68 16.92 -5.30 -10.57
N ASP A 69 16.01 -4.37 -10.88
CA ASP A 69 14.56 -4.61 -10.82
C ASP A 69 14.07 -5.72 -11.77
N SER A 70 14.80 -5.96 -12.86
CA SER A 70 14.53 -7.05 -13.81
C SER A 70 15.35 -8.33 -13.56
N SER A 71 16.17 -8.35 -12.50
CA SER A 71 17.07 -9.47 -12.20
C SER A 71 16.36 -10.64 -11.52
N GLU A 72 16.97 -11.83 -11.60
CA GLU A 72 16.47 -13.02 -10.89
C GLU A 72 16.47 -12.80 -9.36
N LEU A 73 17.45 -12.06 -8.84
CA LEU A 73 17.52 -11.71 -7.42
C LEU A 73 16.29 -10.90 -6.98
N ALA A 74 15.89 -9.91 -7.79
CA ALA A 74 14.70 -9.11 -7.51
C ALA A 74 13.43 -9.96 -7.60
N ALA A 75 13.28 -10.77 -8.64
CA ALA A 75 12.12 -11.65 -8.80
C ALA A 75 11.97 -12.62 -7.60
N ALA A 76 13.07 -13.21 -7.15
CA ALA A 76 13.07 -14.09 -5.98
C ALA A 76 12.75 -13.33 -4.68
N ALA A 77 13.29 -12.12 -4.50
CA ALA A 77 13.00 -11.28 -3.33
C ALA A 77 11.52 -10.86 -3.30
N ASP A 78 10.94 -10.50 -4.43
CA ASP A 78 9.53 -10.09 -4.54
C ASP A 78 8.57 -11.23 -4.22
N VAL A 79 8.90 -12.48 -4.59
CA VAL A 79 8.14 -13.67 -4.17
C VAL A 79 8.13 -13.81 -2.65
N LEU A 80 9.25 -13.52 -1.97
CA LEU A 80 9.30 -13.54 -0.51
C LEU A 80 8.50 -12.39 0.12
N VAL A 81 8.57 -11.17 -0.43
CA VAL A 81 7.75 -10.02 0.02
C VAL A 81 6.27 -10.35 -0.13
N GLN A 82 5.85 -10.88 -1.29
CA GLN A 82 4.48 -11.27 -1.57
C GLN A 82 3.95 -12.32 -0.58
N ASN A 83 4.78 -13.30 -0.23
CA ASN A 83 4.39 -14.37 0.68
C ASN A 83 4.54 -14.00 2.17
N PHE A 84 5.19 -12.88 2.52
CA PHE A 84 5.57 -12.55 3.89
C PHE A 84 4.42 -12.68 4.90
N GLN A 85 3.23 -12.14 4.58
CA GLN A 85 2.09 -12.21 5.48
C GLN A 85 1.53 -13.64 5.60
N LYS A 86 1.43 -14.35 4.47
CA LYS A 86 0.93 -15.74 4.44
C LYS A 86 1.85 -16.68 5.21
N ASP A 87 3.15 -16.57 4.99
CA ASP A 87 4.15 -17.40 5.68
C ASP A 87 4.30 -16.98 7.14
N GLY A 88 4.23 -15.68 7.45
CA GLY A 88 4.19 -15.18 8.83
C GLY A 88 3.01 -15.72 9.64
N ALA A 89 1.82 -15.79 9.03
CA ALA A 89 0.65 -16.38 9.67
C ALA A 89 0.82 -17.89 9.90
N ARG A 90 1.31 -18.62 8.88
CA ARG A 90 1.47 -20.08 8.92
C ARG A 90 2.58 -20.52 9.88
N GLU A 91 3.77 -19.95 9.74
CA GLU A 91 4.99 -20.40 10.43
C GLU A 91 5.20 -19.71 11.78
N ALA A 92 4.78 -18.45 11.91
CA ALA A 92 5.04 -17.63 13.11
C ALA A 92 3.78 -17.29 13.91
N GLY A 93 2.61 -17.83 13.54
CA GLY A 93 1.38 -17.62 14.31
C GLY A 93 0.90 -16.17 14.37
N ILE A 94 1.28 -15.36 13.37
CA ILE A 94 0.80 -13.98 13.23
C ILE A 94 -0.69 -14.02 12.86
N PHE A 95 -1.53 -13.57 13.78
CA PHE A 95 -2.97 -13.52 13.60
C PHE A 95 -3.40 -12.26 12.86
N HIS A 96 -2.74 -11.13 13.11
CA HIS A 96 -3.09 -9.85 12.51
C HIS A 96 -1.86 -9.14 11.97
N HIS A 97 -1.92 -8.75 10.70
CA HIS A 97 -0.91 -7.96 10.02
C HIS A 97 -1.45 -6.54 9.84
N LEU A 98 -0.63 -5.55 10.16
CA LEU A 98 -0.91 -4.15 9.89
C LEU A 98 0.33 -3.46 9.32
N ILE A 99 0.13 -2.36 8.60
CA ILE A 99 1.18 -1.37 8.33
C ILE A 99 0.77 -0.16 9.17
N THR A 100 1.69 0.43 9.93
CA THR A 100 1.33 1.51 10.87
C THR A 100 0.85 2.78 10.18
N LEU A 101 1.61 3.28 9.19
CA LEU A 101 1.34 4.57 8.54
C LEU A 101 1.23 4.47 7.00
N PRO A 102 0.51 3.48 6.42
CA PRO A 102 0.44 3.34 4.97
C PRO A 102 -0.23 4.56 4.33
N THR A 103 -1.28 5.08 4.97
CA THR A 103 -2.06 6.22 4.46
C THR A 103 -1.31 7.54 4.51
N TYR A 104 -0.35 7.70 5.44
CA TYR A 104 0.56 8.86 5.44
C TYR A 104 1.39 8.90 4.16
N HIS A 105 2.03 7.77 3.84
CA HIS A 105 2.88 7.67 2.65
C HIS A 105 2.07 7.78 1.35
N THR A 106 0.91 7.12 1.26
CA THR A 106 0.10 7.19 0.03
C THR A 106 -0.48 8.57 -0.20
N ALA A 107 -0.92 9.28 0.85
CA ALA A 107 -1.44 10.64 0.69
C ALA A 107 -0.35 11.64 0.28
N ALA A 108 0.85 11.54 0.87
CA ALA A 108 1.98 12.38 0.50
C ALA A 108 2.41 12.13 -0.96
N LEU A 109 2.62 10.87 -1.34
CA LEU A 109 3.05 10.50 -2.69
C LEU A 109 2.02 10.87 -3.77
N SER A 110 0.74 10.60 -3.54
CA SER A 110 -0.29 10.93 -4.52
C SER A 110 -0.42 12.44 -4.73
N THR A 111 -0.22 13.22 -3.68
CA THR A 111 -0.26 14.70 -3.75
C THR A 111 0.95 15.22 -4.51
N ASP A 112 2.15 14.68 -4.26
CA ASP A 112 3.38 15.05 -4.95
C ASP A 112 3.30 14.80 -6.46
N ILE A 113 2.92 13.57 -6.86
CA ILE A 113 2.75 13.18 -8.28
C ILE A 113 1.71 14.07 -8.98
N LEU A 114 0.57 14.35 -8.32
CA LEU A 114 -0.46 15.20 -8.90
C LEU A 114 0.03 16.64 -9.04
N ALA A 115 0.72 17.19 -8.03
CA ALA A 115 1.24 18.54 -8.07
C ALA A 115 2.30 18.71 -9.18
N GLU A 116 3.22 17.76 -9.31
CA GLU A 116 4.24 17.74 -10.37
C GLU A 116 3.60 17.81 -11.76
N GLY A 117 2.60 16.95 -12.03
CA GLY A 117 1.92 16.96 -13.33
C GLY A 117 1.04 18.20 -13.55
N TYR A 118 0.26 18.59 -12.54
CA TYR A 118 -0.74 19.66 -12.65
C TYR A 118 -0.12 21.04 -12.80
N PHE A 119 0.97 21.32 -12.08
CA PHE A 119 1.70 22.59 -12.20
C PHE A 119 2.84 22.53 -13.23
N GLY A 120 3.17 21.34 -13.74
CA GLY A 120 4.03 21.15 -14.90
C GLY A 120 3.28 21.22 -16.23
N ASP A 121 3.85 20.61 -17.26
CA ASP A 121 3.36 20.73 -18.65
C ASP A 121 2.02 20.02 -18.91
N LEU A 122 1.60 19.09 -18.04
CA LEU A 122 0.35 18.34 -18.25
C LEU A 122 -0.89 19.16 -17.89
N GLY A 123 -0.79 20.09 -16.92
CA GLY A 123 -1.94 20.85 -16.45
C GLY A 123 -3.09 19.94 -16.00
N MET A 124 -4.32 20.29 -16.40
CA MET A 124 -5.53 19.49 -16.12
C MET A 124 -5.44 18.02 -16.56
N LEU A 125 -4.58 17.68 -17.54
CA LEU A 125 -4.45 16.30 -18.00
C LEU A 125 -3.93 15.37 -16.90
N ALA A 126 -3.10 15.86 -15.97
CA ALA A 126 -2.62 15.08 -14.82
C ALA A 126 -3.80 14.60 -13.96
N TYR A 127 -4.70 15.51 -13.59
CA TYR A 127 -5.91 15.16 -12.83
C TYR A 127 -6.85 14.23 -13.63
N VAL A 128 -7.16 14.58 -14.87
CA VAL A 128 -8.14 13.82 -15.68
C VAL A 128 -7.64 12.41 -15.99
N ARG A 129 -6.37 12.25 -16.40
CA ARG A 129 -5.81 10.95 -16.79
C ARG A 129 -5.60 10.05 -15.58
N ASP A 130 -4.97 10.57 -14.53
CA ASP A 130 -4.42 9.75 -13.45
C ASP A 130 -5.33 9.64 -12.23
N VAL A 131 -6.27 10.58 -12.05
CA VAL A 131 -7.25 10.54 -10.94
C VAL A 131 -8.64 10.24 -11.49
N GLN A 132 -9.27 11.20 -12.17
CA GLN A 132 -10.71 11.14 -12.49
C GLN A 132 -11.09 9.90 -13.32
N ARG A 133 -10.36 9.60 -14.39
CA ARG A 133 -10.63 8.40 -15.20
C ARG A 133 -10.43 7.11 -14.41
N GLN A 134 -9.49 7.08 -13.47
CA GLN A 134 -9.28 5.90 -12.62
C GLN A 134 -10.40 5.72 -11.61
N GLU A 135 -10.81 6.79 -10.93
CA GLU A 135 -11.91 6.75 -9.95
C GLU A 135 -13.22 6.28 -10.61
N ILE A 136 -13.55 6.82 -11.79
CA ILE A 136 -14.75 6.43 -12.55
C ILE A 136 -14.71 4.94 -12.93
N ARG A 137 -13.59 4.45 -13.47
CA ARG A 137 -13.46 3.04 -13.89
C ARG A 137 -13.45 2.05 -12.73
N ARG A 138 -13.13 2.52 -11.52
CA ARG A 138 -13.16 1.74 -10.29
C ARG A 138 -14.43 1.95 -9.48
N GLU A 139 -15.40 2.70 -10.02
CA GLU A 139 -16.69 2.99 -9.39
C GLU A 139 -16.54 3.57 -7.97
N GLN A 140 -15.55 4.46 -7.78
CA GLN A 140 -15.31 5.04 -6.46
C GLN A 140 -16.37 6.08 -6.10
N ALA A 141 -16.90 6.00 -4.88
CA ALA A 141 -17.88 6.95 -4.37
C ALA A 141 -17.36 8.40 -4.30
N SER A 142 -16.04 8.60 -4.25
CA SER A 142 -15.38 9.91 -4.27
C SER A 142 -15.65 10.72 -5.53
N VAL A 143 -15.98 10.07 -6.66
CA VAL A 143 -16.42 10.77 -7.89
C VAL A 143 -17.64 11.65 -7.59
N LYS A 144 -18.58 11.12 -6.80
CA LYS A 144 -19.76 11.82 -6.29
C LYS A 144 -19.47 12.38 -4.89
N HIS A 145 -18.42 13.18 -4.77
CA HIS A 145 -17.93 13.71 -3.48
C HIS A 145 -19.00 14.48 -2.67
N GLN A 146 -19.98 15.10 -3.32
CA GLN A 146 -21.10 15.74 -2.63
C GLN A 146 -22.00 14.72 -1.93
N ASP A 147 -22.34 13.61 -2.59
CA ASP A 147 -23.10 12.51 -1.99
C ASP A 147 -22.29 11.83 -0.89
N LEU A 148 -21.00 11.56 -1.15
CA LEU A 148 -20.09 10.99 -0.16
C LEU A 148 -19.97 11.87 1.11
N ALA A 149 -20.05 13.19 0.97
CA ALA A 149 -20.06 14.14 2.09
C ALA A 149 -21.44 14.26 2.78
N GLY A 150 -22.45 13.51 2.33
CA GLY A 150 -23.77 13.43 2.94
C GLY A 150 -24.77 14.49 2.49
N SER A 151 -24.55 15.15 1.34
CA SER A 151 -25.50 16.17 0.82
C SER A 151 -26.92 15.63 0.65
N ASN A 152 -27.06 14.40 0.15
CA ASN A 152 -28.36 13.74 -0.03
C ASN A 152 -29.11 13.51 1.30
N ILE A 153 -28.37 13.16 2.36
CA ILE A 153 -28.95 13.01 3.72
C ILE A 153 -29.43 14.38 4.21
N GLY A 154 -28.62 15.43 4.00
CA GLY A 154 -28.98 16.80 4.35
C GLY A 154 -30.23 17.28 3.61
N ASP A 155 -30.33 17.00 2.31
CA ASP A 155 -31.48 17.40 1.50
C ASP A 155 -32.77 16.65 1.91
N THR A 156 -32.67 15.34 2.16
CA THR A 156 -33.79 14.54 2.70
C THR A 156 -34.27 15.09 4.04
N HIS A 157 -33.33 15.47 4.92
CA HIS A 157 -33.68 16.07 6.20
C HIS A 157 -34.42 17.40 6.03
N LYS A 158 -33.95 18.29 5.15
CA LYS A 158 -34.62 19.57 4.88
C LYS A 158 -36.02 19.38 4.31
N GLU A 159 -36.20 18.41 3.41
CA GLU A 159 -37.52 18.07 2.86
C GLU A 159 -38.50 17.66 3.95
N TYR A 160 -38.07 16.86 4.94
CA TYR A 160 -38.94 16.47 6.05
C TYR A 160 -39.48 17.66 6.85
N PHE A 161 -38.71 18.74 7.02
CA PHE A 161 -39.13 19.91 7.81
C PHE A 161 -39.81 21.01 6.99
N SER A 162 -39.36 21.23 5.75
CA SER A 162 -39.76 22.37 4.94
C SER A 162 -40.57 22.00 3.70
N GLY A 163 -40.76 20.70 3.45
CA GLY A 163 -41.48 20.19 2.27
C GLY A 163 -40.92 20.80 0.98
N ASP A 164 -41.81 21.34 0.16
CA ASP A 164 -41.46 21.94 -1.13
C ASP A 164 -40.60 23.20 -1.03
N ASN A 165 -40.53 23.84 0.15
CA ASN A 165 -39.70 25.03 0.37
C ASN A 165 -38.24 24.69 0.76
N ALA A 166 -37.88 23.40 0.78
CA ALA A 166 -36.53 22.96 1.15
C ALA A 166 -35.48 23.46 0.13
N LEU A 167 -34.47 24.19 0.62
CA LEU A 167 -33.32 24.61 -0.17
C LEU A 167 -32.29 23.47 -0.27
N LYS A 168 -32.34 22.73 -1.39
CA LYS A 168 -31.53 21.54 -1.64
C LYS A 168 -30.17 21.87 -2.25
N ALA A 169 -29.16 21.05 -1.95
CA ALA A 169 -27.88 21.07 -2.63
C ALA A 169 -27.96 20.34 -3.99
N GLY A 170 -28.88 19.38 -4.13
CA GLY A 170 -29.22 18.73 -5.40
C GLY A 170 -30.15 19.54 -6.31
N GLY A 171 -30.27 19.12 -7.58
CA GLY A 171 -31.11 19.77 -8.59
C GLY A 171 -30.67 19.48 -10.03
N GLU A 172 -31.36 20.05 -11.03
CA GLU A 172 -31.04 19.86 -12.46
C GLU A 172 -29.62 20.31 -12.81
N ALA A 173 -29.12 21.37 -12.15
CA ALA A 173 -27.76 21.88 -12.32
C ALA A 173 -26.69 21.17 -11.46
N ASN A 174 -27.03 20.07 -10.79
CA ASN A 174 -26.09 19.36 -9.94
C ASN A 174 -24.97 18.72 -10.79
N THR A 175 -23.72 19.01 -10.42
CA THR A 175 -22.52 18.48 -11.09
C THR A 175 -22.41 16.96 -11.02
N MET A 176 -23.11 16.31 -10.08
CA MET A 176 -23.21 14.85 -10.00
C MET A 176 -23.96 14.23 -11.18
N ASN A 177 -24.79 14.97 -11.93
CA ASN A 177 -25.53 14.45 -13.08
C ASN A 177 -24.61 14.03 -14.26
N GLN A 178 -23.32 14.36 -14.18
CA GLN A 178 -22.30 13.97 -15.15
C GLN A 178 -21.67 12.59 -14.83
N PHE A 179 -22.06 11.95 -13.72
CA PHE A 179 -21.46 10.71 -13.20
C PHE A 179 -22.50 9.70 -12.69
#